data_AF-A0A937IXY4-F1
#
_entry.id   AF-A0A937IXY4-F1
#
_cell.length_a   1.000
_cell.length_b   1.000
_cell.length_c   1.000
_cell.angle_alpha   90.00
_cell.angle_beta   90.00
_cell.angle_gamma   90.00
#
_symmetry.space_group_name_H-M   'P 1'
#
loop_
_entity.id
_entity.type
_entity.pdbx_description
1 polymer ?
#
loop_
_entity_poly.entity_id
_entity_poly.type
_entity_poly.pdbx_seq_one_letter_code
_entity_poly.pdbx_strand_id
1 'polypeptide(L)'
;MKQLTAIAFFFFCISLQAQSQVEEERPPLTRILFVFDGSQSMYGRWESGAKIDVAQRLMGQMLDSLQGIQEEGNFQLALRVYGHQKPVPPQDCSDTRLEVPFSNGNIYKIKRVLKAIKPKGTTPIAGSLLKASYDFPPCADCRNIVILITDGVEACDGDPCVVSKRLQQKGIILKPFVIGIGLDEDFKDSFECVGTYFDAADENTFKNVLGVVISQALDNTTAQINLLDNRGKPTETNVPILLYDHTSQKLRKSFVHTLNYKGQPDTMVLDPLVVYDMVVHTVPPVRVDSIVIHPGTHTHIGASTPQGQLELRSNSRQSNTIPCIIKPHGKNEILHVQDFGTIQRYISGTYDLEILTLPRIFQSGVVIGPSTTTTIAVPPPGMVTLQSGTSGFGSIFVQRDNGYEWVTDLSESGERQVFQLQPGQYMVVFRSKFAQETAYSKSKEFRVSPGSSTIVKIN
;
A
#
# COMPACT_ATOMS: atom_id res chain seq x y z
N MET A 1 12.70 -36.35 -72.01
CA MET A 1 11.41 -36.15 -71.30
C MET A 1 11.73 -35.53 -69.95
N LYS A 2 11.31 -34.28 -69.72
CA LYS A 2 11.52 -33.53 -68.48
C LYS A 2 10.42 -33.94 -67.48
N GLN A 3 10.77 -34.36 -66.27
CA GLN A 3 9.84 -34.38 -65.14
C GLN A 3 10.35 -33.38 -64.10
N LEU A 4 9.61 -32.29 -63.94
CA LEU A 4 9.74 -31.36 -62.82
C LEU A 4 9.02 -31.97 -61.62
N THR A 5 9.75 -32.20 -60.53
CA THR A 5 9.16 -32.44 -59.21
C THR A 5 9.12 -31.12 -58.44
N ALA A 6 7.92 -30.56 -58.29
CA ALA A 6 7.65 -29.43 -57.42
C ALA A 6 7.51 -29.95 -55.97
N ILE A 7 8.44 -29.58 -55.10
CA ILE A 7 8.34 -29.82 -53.66
C ILE A 7 7.61 -28.63 -53.04
N ALA A 8 6.35 -28.85 -52.64
CA ALA A 8 5.55 -27.89 -51.91
C ALA A 8 6.05 -27.80 -50.45
N PHE A 9 6.55 -26.63 -50.06
CA PHE A 9 6.95 -26.33 -48.68
C PHE A 9 5.70 -25.97 -47.88
N PHE A 10 5.20 -26.91 -47.08
CA PHE A 10 4.06 -26.70 -46.18
C PHE A 10 4.53 -25.91 -44.95
N PHE A 11 4.27 -24.60 -44.94
CA PHE A 11 4.56 -23.72 -43.80
C PHE A 11 3.52 -24.00 -42.70
N PHE A 12 3.88 -24.87 -41.74
CA PHE A 12 3.07 -25.14 -40.56
C PHE A 12 3.27 -23.98 -39.56
N CYS A 13 2.36 -23.00 -39.58
CA CYS A 13 2.28 -21.95 -38.55
C CYS A 13 1.88 -22.58 -37.21
N ILE A 14 2.87 -22.91 -36.38
CA ILE A 14 2.67 -23.21 -34.97
C ILE A 14 2.33 -21.89 -34.29
N SER A 15 1.05 -21.67 -34.02
CA SER A 15 0.58 -20.66 -33.08
C SER A 15 1.15 -21.00 -31.70
N LEU A 16 2.23 -20.32 -31.29
CA LEU A 16 2.67 -20.30 -29.90
C LEU A 16 1.54 -19.69 -29.05
N GLN A 17 0.72 -20.54 -28.42
CA GLN A 17 -0.05 -20.11 -27.27
C GLN A 17 0.95 -19.89 -26.13
N ALA A 18 1.20 -18.63 -25.80
CA ALA A 18 1.89 -18.26 -24.58
C ALA A 18 1.03 -18.71 -23.38
N GLN A 19 1.26 -19.91 -22.86
CA GLN A 19 0.80 -20.26 -21.53
C GLN A 19 1.61 -19.42 -20.54
N SER A 20 0.92 -18.55 -19.79
CA SER A 20 1.47 -17.93 -18.60
C SER A 20 1.85 -19.03 -17.62
N GLN A 21 3.16 -19.19 -17.37
CA GLN A 21 3.61 -20.00 -16.26
C GLN A 21 3.17 -19.29 -14.98
N VAL A 22 2.24 -19.90 -14.25
CA VAL A 22 1.93 -19.50 -12.87
C VAL A 22 3.17 -19.86 -12.06
N GLU A 23 3.96 -18.87 -11.66
CA GLU A 23 5.07 -19.05 -10.75
C GLU A 23 4.49 -19.48 -9.40
N GLU A 24 4.71 -20.73 -8.99
CA GLU A 24 4.34 -21.20 -7.65
C GLU A 24 5.11 -20.36 -6.61
N GLU A 25 4.40 -19.49 -5.88
CA GLU A 25 4.92 -18.77 -4.71
C GLU A 25 5.43 -19.82 -3.70
N ARG A 26 6.76 -20.04 -3.66
CA ARG A 26 7.38 -20.88 -2.63
C ARG A 26 7.30 -20.13 -1.30
N PRO A 27 6.96 -20.80 -0.18
CA PRO A 27 6.88 -20.14 1.10
C PRO A 27 8.24 -19.54 1.50
N PRO A 28 8.28 -18.29 1.95
CA PRO A 28 9.52 -17.60 2.27
C PRO A 28 10.26 -18.27 3.43
N LEU A 29 11.58 -18.19 3.42
CA LEU A 29 12.40 -18.78 4.48
C LEU A 29 12.06 -18.11 5.82
N THR A 30 11.71 -18.91 6.82
CA THR A 30 11.41 -18.38 8.16
C THR A 30 12.59 -18.60 9.10
N ARG A 31 13.05 -17.54 9.76
CA ARG A 31 14.16 -17.57 10.71
C ARG A 31 13.66 -17.20 12.09
N ILE A 32 13.75 -18.13 13.03
CA ILE A 32 13.35 -17.92 14.41
C ILE A 32 14.61 -17.93 15.29
N LEU A 33 14.90 -16.79 15.91
CA LEU A 33 15.93 -16.66 16.94
C LEU A 33 15.27 -16.70 18.31
N PHE A 34 15.59 -17.74 19.09
CA PHE A 34 15.25 -17.76 20.50
C PHE A 34 16.26 -16.92 21.27
N VAL A 35 15.78 -15.95 22.03
CA VAL A 35 16.57 -15.18 23.01
C VAL A 35 16.15 -15.65 24.39
N PHE A 36 16.99 -16.45 25.03
CA PHE A 36 16.65 -17.18 26.23
C PHE A 36 17.34 -16.60 27.47
N ASP A 37 16.57 -16.40 28.53
CA ASP A 37 17.03 -15.91 29.82
C ASP A 37 17.75 -17.00 30.63
N GLY A 38 19.03 -16.77 30.88
CA GLY A 38 19.86 -17.56 31.79
C GLY A 38 20.38 -16.73 32.96
N SER A 39 19.72 -15.63 33.32
CA SER A 39 20.08 -14.76 34.44
C SER A 39 19.71 -15.38 35.79
N GLN A 40 20.27 -14.85 36.89
CA GLN A 40 20.10 -15.41 38.23
C GLN A 40 18.63 -15.52 38.67
N SER A 41 17.73 -14.64 38.21
CA SER A 41 16.30 -14.67 38.55
C SER A 41 15.61 -15.98 38.16
N MET A 42 16.10 -16.65 37.11
CA MET A 42 15.60 -17.94 36.63
C MET A 42 15.81 -19.11 37.60
N TYR A 43 16.55 -18.92 38.72
CA TYR A 43 16.56 -19.86 39.85
C TYR A 43 15.29 -19.81 40.71
N GLY A 44 14.44 -18.79 40.53
CA GLY A 44 13.14 -18.70 41.19
C GLY A 44 12.28 -19.93 40.95
N ARG A 45 11.35 -20.22 41.85
CA ARG A 45 10.40 -21.33 41.66
C ARG A 45 9.22 -20.88 40.82
N TRP A 46 8.75 -21.76 39.94
CA TRP A 46 7.52 -21.62 39.19
C TRP A 46 6.91 -23.01 38.98
N GLU A 47 5.66 -23.16 39.41
CA GLU A 47 4.91 -24.41 39.42
C GLU A 47 5.73 -25.63 39.89
N SER A 48 6.10 -26.51 38.96
CA SER A 48 6.68 -27.83 39.25
C SER A 48 8.15 -27.79 39.65
N GLY A 49 8.85 -26.66 39.53
CA GLY A 49 10.31 -26.63 39.66
C GLY A 49 10.92 -25.22 39.69
N ALA A 50 12.22 -25.14 39.40
CA ALA A 50 12.86 -23.86 39.11
C ALA A 50 12.42 -23.38 37.71
N LYS A 51 12.24 -22.07 37.53
CA LYS A 51 11.83 -21.46 36.25
C LYS A 51 12.72 -21.93 35.11
N ILE A 52 14.03 -22.01 35.32
CA ILE A 52 14.98 -22.53 34.34
C ILE A 52 14.68 -23.97 33.91
N ASP A 53 14.40 -24.88 34.84
CA ASP A 53 14.19 -26.29 34.56
C ASP A 53 12.89 -26.48 33.75
N VAL A 54 11.86 -25.74 34.15
CA VAL A 54 10.56 -25.73 33.47
C VAL A 54 10.71 -25.14 32.06
N ALA A 55 11.35 -23.99 31.92
CA ALA A 55 11.58 -23.34 30.63
C ALA A 55 12.40 -24.24 29.68
N GLN A 56 13.48 -24.87 30.16
CA GLN A 56 14.29 -25.82 29.38
C GLN A 56 13.47 -27.03 28.92
N ARG A 57 12.62 -27.57 29.81
CA ARG A 57 11.75 -28.71 29.49
C ARG A 57 10.71 -28.34 28.43
N LEU A 58 9.97 -27.24 28.61
CA LEU A 58 8.93 -26.80 27.69
C LEU A 58 9.52 -26.42 26.32
N MET A 59 10.65 -25.70 26.31
CA MET A 59 11.40 -25.44 25.08
C MET A 59 11.86 -26.72 24.40
N GLY A 60 12.35 -27.70 25.16
CA GLY A 60 12.72 -29.01 24.64
C GLY A 60 11.56 -29.74 23.96
N GLN A 61 10.39 -29.74 24.59
CA GLN A 61 9.16 -30.35 24.04
C GLN A 61 8.68 -29.64 22.77
N MET A 62 8.74 -28.30 22.75
CA MET A 62 8.39 -27.52 21.56
C MET A 62 9.35 -27.81 20.41
N LEU A 63 10.66 -27.83 20.68
CA LEU A 63 11.67 -28.19 19.69
C LEU A 63 11.46 -29.62 19.15
N ASP A 64 10.97 -30.56 19.97
CA ASP A 64 10.58 -31.90 19.51
C ASP A 64 9.36 -31.86 18.57
N SER A 65 8.35 -31.04 18.87
CA SER A 65 7.19 -30.87 17.99
C SER A 65 7.55 -30.27 16.63
N LEU A 66 8.56 -29.40 16.58
CA LEU A 66 9.07 -28.80 15.35
C LEU A 66 9.85 -29.77 14.48
N GLN A 67 10.32 -30.90 15.03
CA GLN A 67 11.16 -31.84 14.29
C GLN A 67 10.41 -32.49 13.13
N GLY A 68 9.11 -32.78 13.29
CA GLY A 68 8.27 -33.30 12.21
C GLY A 68 7.96 -32.26 11.12
N ILE A 69 7.91 -30.97 11.48
CA ILE A 69 7.66 -29.85 10.55
C ILE A 69 8.95 -29.47 9.81
N GLN A 70 10.13 -29.73 10.38
CA GLN A 70 11.42 -29.36 9.80
C GLN A 70 11.74 -30.12 8.49
N GLU A 71 11.15 -31.30 8.27
CA GLU A 71 11.37 -32.06 7.03
C GLU A 71 10.60 -31.50 5.84
N GLU A 72 9.48 -30.82 6.08
CA GLU A 72 8.58 -30.25 5.06
C GLU A 72 8.67 -28.70 5.00
N GLY A 73 9.13 -28.06 6.08
CA GLY A 73 9.11 -26.62 6.27
C GLY A 73 10.41 -25.91 5.88
N ASN A 74 10.28 -24.72 5.28
CA ASN A 74 11.40 -23.85 4.94
C ASN A 74 11.75 -22.90 6.11
N PHE A 75 12.35 -23.42 7.20
CA PHE A 75 12.74 -22.60 8.35
C PHE A 75 14.09 -22.95 9.01
N GLN A 76 14.70 -21.96 9.65
CA GLN A 76 15.97 -22.03 10.38
C GLN A 76 15.81 -21.53 11.81
N LEU A 77 16.49 -22.20 12.74
CA LEU A 77 16.46 -21.85 14.16
C LEU A 77 17.85 -21.41 14.64
N ALA A 78 17.87 -20.49 15.60
CA ALA A 78 19.06 -20.06 16.31
C ALA A 78 18.76 -19.86 17.80
N LEU A 79 19.80 -19.86 18.64
CA LEU A 79 19.69 -19.63 20.08
C LEU A 79 20.74 -18.62 20.54
N ARG A 80 20.27 -17.50 21.08
CA ARG A 80 21.05 -16.56 21.88
C ARG A 80 20.64 -16.69 23.34
N VAL A 81 21.61 -16.65 24.24
CA VAL A 81 21.38 -16.74 25.68
C VAL A 81 22.06 -15.55 26.35
N TYR A 82 21.43 -14.99 27.37
CA TYR A 82 22.00 -13.93 28.20
C TYR A 82 22.01 -14.29 29.67
N GLY A 83 22.90 -13.65 30.43
CA GLY A 83 23.04 -13.85 31.87
C GLY A 83 23.61 -15.20 32.30
N HIS A 84 24.01 -16.08 31.38
CA HIS A 84 24.48 -17.44 31.70
C HIS A 84 26.00 -17.55 31.83
N GLN A 85 26.77 -16.52 31.43
CA GLN A 85 28.23 -16.62 31.34
C GLN A 85 28.91 -16.24 32.64
N LYS A 86 28.48 -15.16 33.30
CA LYS A 86 29.16 -14.61 34.50
C LYS A 86 28.23 -14.55 35.70
N PRO A 87 28.72 -14.81 36.92
CA PRO A 87 27.94 -14.63 38.13
C PRO A 87 27.76 -13.13 38.44
N VAL A 88 26.61 -12.78 39.02
CA VAL A 88 26.37 -11.47 39.65
C VAL A 88 26.41 -11.63 41.18
N PRO A 89 27.03 -10.70 41.94
CA PRO A 89 27.76 -9.49 41.54
C PRO A 89 29.22 -9.72 41.07
N PRO A 90 29.82 -8.81 40.27
CA PRO A 90 29.27 -7.53 39.79
C PRO A 90 28.32 -7.70 38.59
N GLN A 91 27.53 -6.65 38.34
CA GLN A 91 26.60 -6.60 37.20
C GLN A 91 27.36 -6.56 35.87
N ASP A 92 26.99 -7.42 34.91
CA ASP A 92 27.57 -7.42 33.55
C ASP A 92 26.50 -7.33 32.47
N CYS A 93 26.31 -6.12 31.94
CA CYS A 93 25.34 -5.82 30.89
C CYS A 93 25.77 -6.26 29.49
N SER A 94 26.97 -6.85 29.36
CA SER A 94 27.48 -7.40 28.10
C SER A 94 27.28 -8.92 27.97
N ASP A 95 26.80 -9.59 29.04
CA ASP A 95 26.58 -11.04 29.14
C ASP A 95 25.42 -11.50 28.23
N THR A 96 25.73 -11.68 26.95
CA THR A 96 24.82 -12.20 25.94
C THR A 96 25.59 -12.77 24.75
N ARG A 97 25.27 -14.01 24.38
CA ARG A 97 26.02 -14.77 23.37
C ARG A 97 25.10 -15.57 22.46
N LEU A 98 25.39 -15.54 21.15
CA LEU A 98 24.80 -16.45 20.17
C LEU A 98 25.45 -17.83 20.36
N GLU A 99 24.78 -18.71 21.07
CA GLU A 99 25.27 -20.06 21.37
C GLU A 99 25.09 -21.00 20.18
N VAL A 100 24.00 -20.83 19.43
CA VAL A 100 23.72 -21.59 18.22
C VAL A 100 23.36 -20.62 17.09
N PRO A 101 24.24 -20.42 16.09
CA PRO A 101 23.92 -19.59 14.93
C PRO A 101 22.92 -20.29 13.99
N PHE A 102 22.25 -19.52 13.13
CA PHE A 102 21.27 -20.04 12.17
C PHE A 102 21.83 -21.15 11.29
N SER A 103 21.13 -22.27 11.24
CA SER A 103 21.42 -23.41 10.37
C SER A 103 20.21 -24.33 10.28
N ASN A 104 20.16 -25.15 9.24
CA ASN A 104 19.16 -26.21 9.11
C ASN A 104 19.45 -27.31 10.14
N GLY A 105 18.41 -27.97 10.67
CA GLY A 105 18.58 -29.08 11.62
C GLY A 105 19.13 -28.69 13.00
N ASN A 106 18.98 -27.42 13.42
CA ASN A 106 19.54 -26.94 14.69
C ASN A 106 18.81 -27.42 15.94
N ILE A 107 17.66 -28.08 15.82
CA ILE A 107 16.83 -28.55 16.93
C ILE A 107 17.67 -29.31 17.98
N TYR A 108 18.43 -30.33 17.56
CA TYR A 108 19.25 -31.11 18.49
C TYR A 108 20.36 -30.29 19.17
N LYS A 109 21.03 -29.40 18.41
CA LYS A 109 22.10 -28.54 18.94
C LYS A 109 21.57 -27.57 19.99
N ILE A 110 20.42 -26.95 19.71
CA ILE A 110 19.73 -26.02 20.62
C ILE A 110 19.34 -26.77 21.90
N LYS A 111 18.72 -27.94 21.80
CA LYS A 111 18.36 -28.76 22.99
C LYS A 111 19.58 -29.09 23.86
N ARG A 112 20.71 -29.43 23.24
CA ARG A 112 21.95 -29.75 23.97
C ARG A 112 22.49 -28.54 24.72
N VAL A 113 22.49 -27.36 24.09
CA VAL A 113 22.91 -26.12 24.73
C VAL A 113 21.96 -25.77 25.87
N LEU A 114 20.64 -25.79 25.62
CA LEU A 114 19.62 -25.48 26.63
C LEU A 114 19.82 -26.29 27.92
N LYS A 115 20.01 -27.61 27.81
CA LYS A 115 20.25 -28.50 28.98
C LYS A 115 21.51 -28.17 29.77
N ALA A 116 22.49 -27.49 29.17
CA ALA A 116 23.74 -27.14 29.82
C ALA A 116 23.73 -25.74 30.47
N ILE A 117 22.71 -24.92 30.17
CA ILE A 117 22.58 -23.57 30.73
C ILE A 117 22.31 -23.67 32.23
N LYS A 118 23.08 -22.88 32.99
CA LYS A 118 22.86 -22.67 34.42
C LYS A 118 22.63 -21.17 34.64
N PRO A 119 21.60 -20.77 35.40
CA PRO A 119 21.36 -19.38 35.73
C PRO A 119 22.54 -18.78 36.50
N LYS A 120 23.02 -17.56 36.18
CA LYS A 120 24.17 -16.97 36.91
C LYS A 120 24.15 -15.45 37.11
N GLY A 121 23.86 -14.72 36.05
CA GLY A 121 24.26 -13.33 35.88
C GLY A 121 23.09 -12.36 35.77
N THR A 122 23.36 -11.21 35.17
CA THR A 122 22.42 -10.09 34.99
C THR A 122 21.45 -10.34 33.83
N THR A 123 20.36 -9.58 33.76
CA THR A 123 19.30 -9.62 32.73
C THR A 123 19.42 -8.46 31.72
N PRO A 124 20.35 -8.48 30.73
CA PRO A 124 20.52 -7.41 29.73
C PRO A 124 19.61 -7.61 28.50
N ILE A 125 18.31 -7.32 28.61
CA ILE A 125 17.31 -7.61 27.56
C ILE A 125 17.56 -6.74 26.32
N ALA A 126 17.61 -5.42 26.46
CA ALA A 126 17.80 -4.43 25.42
C ALA A 126 19.14 -4.66 24.69
N GLY A 127 20.22 -4.92 25.43
CA GLY A 127 21.52 -5.27 24.87
C GLY A 127 21.49 -6.58 24.06
N SER A 128 20.76 -7.58 24.55
CA SER A 128 20.59 -8.87 23.87
C SER A 128 19.77 -8.75 22.60
N LEU A 129 18.65 -8.02 22.63
CA LEU A 129 17.79 -7.76 21.46
C LEU A 129 18.51 -6.92 20.40
N LEU A 130 19.35 -5.97 20.81
CA LEU A 130 20.16 -5.19 19.87
C LEU A 130 21.17 -6.09 19.14
N LYS A 131 21.88 -6.95 19.87
CA LYS A 131 22.82 -7.93 19.27
C LYS A 131 22.07 -8.97 18.41
N ALA A 132 20.89 -9.41 18.83
CA ALA A 132 20.01 -10.29 18.06
C ALA A 132 19.70 -9.73 16.67
N SER A 133 19.56 -8.39 16.54
CA SER A 133 19.34 -7.74 15.25
C SER A 133 20.47 -7.96 14.22
N TYR A 134 21.66 -8.33 14.67
CA TYR A 134 22.83 -8.60 13.83
C TYR A 134 23.10 -10.10 13.62
N ASP A 135 22.37 -10.97 14.32
CA ASP A 135 22.54 -12.43 14.18
C ASP A 135 21.83 -12.99 12.94
N PHE A 136 20.86 -12.26 12.39
CA PHE A 136 20.15 -12.65 11.18
C PHE A 136 21.02 -12.44 9.94
N PRO A 137 21.30 -13.49 9.14
CA PRO A 137 22.00 -13.32 7.88
C PRO A 137 21.21 -12.41 6.93
N PRO A 138 21.86 -11.62 6.06
CA PRO A 138 21.15 -10.89 5.02
C PRO A 138 20.32 -11.83 4.15
N CYS A 139 19.09 -11.47 3.84
CA CYS A 139 18.29 -12.13 2.83
C CYS A 139 17.19 -11.22 2.29
N ALA A 140 16.80 -11.47 1.05
CA ALA A 140 15.81 -10.66 0.33
C ALA A 140 14.37 -11.04 0.70
N ASP A 141 14.10 -12.34 0.84
CA ASP A 141 12.76 -12.88 1.08
C ASP A 141 12.78 -13.88 2.25
N CYS A 142 12.95 -13.36 3.47
CA CYS A 142 12.77 -14.14 4.69
C CYS A 142 11.90 -13.42 5.70
N ARG A 143 11.29 -14.23 6.56
CA ARG A 143 10.68 -13.77 7.81
C ARG A 143 11.69 -13.91 8.93
N ASN A 144 12.06 -12.82 9.58
CA ASN A 144 12.98 -12.84 10.72
C ASN A 144 12.17 -12.57 11.99
N ILE A 145 12.22 -13.52 12.93
CA ILE A 145 11.41 -13.51 14.15
C ILE A 145 12.32 -13.74 15.34
N VAL A 146 12.17 -12.91 16.36
CA VAL A 146 12.80 -13.06 17.67
C VAL A 146 11.73 -13.48 18.66
N ILE A 147 11.93 -14.63 19.30
CA ILE A 147 11.11 -15.07 20.43
C ILE A 147 11.94 -14.86 21.70
N LEU A 148 11.59 -13.84 22.48
CA LEU A 148 12.24 -13.54 23.75
C LEU A 148 11.56 -14.36 24.83
N ILE A 149 12.33 -15.12 25.62
CA ILE A 149 11.84 -15.91 26.75
C ILE A 149 12.56 -15.37 27.98
N THR A 150 11.82 -14.74 28.88
CA THR A 150 12.37 -14.08 30.08
C THR A 150 11.45 -14.24 31.29
N ASP A 151 11.98 -14.08 32.49
CA ASP A 151 11.18 -14.07 33.73
C ASP A 151 11.21 -12.74 34.47
N GLY A 152 11.80 -11.70 33.89
CA GLY A 152 12.11 -10.47 34.60
C GLY A 152 12.14 -9.21 33.74
N VAL A 153 12.30 -8.09 34.43
CA VAL A 153 12.51 -6.77 33.83
C VAL A 153 13.98 -6.59 33.46
N GLU A 154 14.23 -5.64 32.58
CA GLU A 154 15.57 -5.18 32.25
C GLU A 154 16.34 -4.78 33.53
N ALA A 155 17.54 -5.34 33.69
CA ALA A 155 18.40 -5.03 34.84
C ALA A 155 19.55 -4.07 34.48
N CYS A 156 19.72 -3.72 33.21
CA CYS A 156 20.73 -2.81 32.70
C CYS A 156 20.04 -1.64 32.00
N ASP A 157 20.39 -0.38 32.30
CA ASP A 157 19.67 0.87 31.93
C ASP A 157 19.28 1.13 30.43
N GLY A 158 19.25 0.12 29.57
CA GLY A 158 18.66 0.14 28.25
C GLY A 158 17.13 0.12 28.26
N ASP A 159 16.56 0.51 27.12
CA ASP A 159 15.12 0.60 26.90
C ASP A 159 14.70 -0.48 25.88
N PRO A 160 13.99 -1.54 26.32
CA PRO A 160 13.48 -2.58 25.42
C PRO A 160 12.50 -2.07 24.35
N CYS A 161 11.71 -1.03 24.64
CA CYS A 161 10.78 -0.41 23.69
C CYS A 161 11.52 0.17 22.48
N VAL A 162 12.59 0.93 22.75
CA VAL A 162 13.41 1.57 21.70
C VAL A 162 14.07 0.52 20.82
N VAL A 163 14.55 -0.57 21.41
CA VAL A 163 15.16 -1.68 20.65
C VAL A 163 14.11 -2.44 19.84
N SER A 164 12.93 -2.70 20.41
CA SER A 164 11.82 -3.32 19.67
C SER A 164 11.45 -2.51 18.42
N LYS A 165 11.28 -1.19 18.56
CA LYS A 165 10.98 -0.32 17.41
C LYS A 165 12.05 -0.41 16.32
N ARG A 166 13.32 -0.47 16.70
CA ARG A 166 14.45 -0.64 15.74
C ARG A 166 14.42 -2.00 15.06
N LEU A 167 14.06 -3.07 15.76
CA LEU A 167 13.89 -4.40 15.17
C LEU A 167 12.76 -4.40 14.13
N GLN A 168 11.61 -3.83 14.49
CA GLN A 168 10.45 -3.75 13.60
C GLN A 168 10.75 -2.91 12.34
N GLN A 169 11.48 -1.80 12.46
CA GLN A 169 11.96 -1.01 11.31
C GLN A 169 12.88 -1.82 10.36
N LYS A 170 13.67 -2.75 10.90
CA LYS A 170 14.47 -3.70 10.11
C LYS A 170 13.63 -4.85 9.52
N GLY A 171 12.33 -4.92 9.83
CA GLY A 171 11.46 -6.03 9.43
C GLY A 171 11.65 -7.30 10.26
N ILE A 172 12.19 -7.16 11.49
CA ILE A 172 12.35 -8.26 12.45
C ILE A 172 11.20 -8.19 13.45
N ILE A 173 10.43 -9.27 13.55
CA ILE A 173 9.25 -9.36 14.41
C ILE A 173 9.70 -9.83 15.80
N LEU A 174 9.35 -9.09 16.85
CA LEU A 174 9.64 -9.46 18.23
C LEU A 174 8.39 -10.00 18.92
N LYS A 175 8.51 -11.19 19.53
CA LYS A 175 7.47 -11.85 20.32
C LYS A 175 7.98 -12.14 21.73
N PRO A 176 7.66 -11.28 22.71
CA PRO A 176 8.02 -11.52 24.11
C PRO A 176 7.14 -12.59 24.77
N PHE A 177 7.78 -13.57 25.40
CA PHE A 177 7.19 -14.56 26.29
C PHE A 177 7.78 -14.36 27.67
N VAL A 178 6.90 -14.12 28.64
CA VAL A 178 7.33 -13.85 29.99
C VAL A 178 6.78 -14.91 30.95
N ILE A 179 7.67 -15.43 31.79
CA ILE A 179 7.42 -16.57 32.67
C ILE A 179 7.14 -16.07 34.08
N GLY A 180 5.95 -16.40 34.60
CA GLY A 180 5.63 -16.26 36.02
C GLY A 180 5.47 -14.81 36.50
N ILE A 181 4.95 -13.91 35.66
CA ILE A 181 4.59 -12.54 36.08
C ILE A 181 3.35 -12.57 36.97
N GLY A 182 2.31 -13.32 36.58
CA GLY A 182 1.00 -13.19 37.21
C GLY A 182 0.38 -11.80 36.95
N LEU A 183 -0.30 -11.23 37.96
CA LEU A 183 -1.12 -10.00 37.83
C LEU A 183 -0.36 -8.69 38.14
N ASP A 184 0.96 -8.63 37.99
CA ASP A 184 1.73 -7.41 38.27
C ASP A 184 1.52 -6.36 37.16
N GLU A 185 0.76 -5.29 37.44
CA GLU A 185 0.40 -4.23 36.48
C GLU A 185 1.60 -3.40 36.02
N ASP A 186 2.58 -3.12 36.90
CA ASP A 186 3.75 -2.29 36.57
C ASP A 186 4.64 -2.98 35.51
N PHE A 187 4.64 -4.31 35.49
CA PHE A 187 5.34 -5.11 34.49
C PHE A 187 4.64 -5.08 33.13
N LYS A 188 3.30 -5.04 33.11
CA LYS A 188 2.49 -5.03 31.88
C LYS A 188 2.75 -3.75 31.08
N ASP A 189 2.75 -2.62 31.76
CA ASP A 189 2.97 -1.30 31.15
C ASP A 189 4.39 -1.19 30.57
N SER A 190 5.38 -1.80 31.24
CA SER A 190 6.78 -1.78 30.81
C SER A 190 7.06 -2.63 29.56
N PHE A 191 6.19 -3.61 29.24
CA PHE A 191 6.36 -4.51 28.10
C PHE A 191 5.35 -4.30 26.96
N GLU A 192 4.29 -3.51 27.17
CA GLU A 192 3.29 -3.19 26.13
C GLU A 192 3.95 -2.56 24.89
N CYS A 193 4.93 -1.69 25.10
CA CYS A 193 5.70 -1.02 24.04
C CYS A 193 6.62 -1.99 23.23
N VAL A 194 6.96 -3.15 23.79
CA VAL A 194 7.90 -4.10 23.20
C VAL A 194 7.18 -4.96 22.15
N GLY A 195 5.87 -5.12 22.29
CA GLY A 195 4.98 -5.82 21.36
C GLY A 195 3.88 -6.56 22.11
N THR A 196 3.09 -7.35 21.38
CA THR A 196 2.14 -8.30 22.01
C THR A 196 2.94 -9.32 22.82
N TYR A 197 2.98 -9.17 24.13
CA TYR A 197 3.62 -10.13 25.03
C TYR A 197 2.62 -11.18 25.47
N PHE A 198 3.15 -12.35 25.84
CA PHE A 198 2.37 -13.46 26.33
C PHE A 198 2.78 -13.77 27.77
N ASP A 199 1.83 -13.61 28.69
CA ASP A 199 1.99 -14.01 30.08
C ASP A 199 1.68 -15.50 30.22
N ALA A 200 2.71 -16.27 30.54
CA ALA A 200 2.56 -17.66 30.90
C ALA A 200 2.33 -17.77 32.42
N ALA A 201 1.06 -17.69 32.83
CA ALA A 201 0.67 -17.90 34.22
C ALA A 201 1.03 -19.31 34.70
N ASP A 202 0.85 -20.31 33.83
CA ASP A 202 1.10 -21.74 34.09
C ASP A 202 1.80 -22.42 32.90
N GLU A 203 2.33 -23.62 33.14
CA GLU A 203 3.06 -24.42 32.16
C GLU A 203 2.22 -24.80 30.93
N ASN A 204 0.92 -25.06 31.10
CA ASN A 204 0.06 -25.43 29.98
C ASN A 204 -0.21 -24.21 29.09
N THR A 205 -0.45 -23.05 29.69
CA THR A 205 -0.59 -21.79 28.98
C THR A 205 0.69 -21.46 28.20
N PHE A 206 1.87 -21.60 28.81
CA PHE A 206 3.14 -21.44 28.10
C PHE A 206 3.23 -22.35 26.87
N LYS A 207 2.95 -23.64 27.04
CA LYS A 207 3.02 -24.63 25.96
C LYS A 207 2.07 -24.30 24.81
N ASN A 208 0.82 -23.96 25.13
CA ASN A 208 -0.19 -23.65 24.14
C ASN A 208 0.15 -22.38 23.37
N VAL A 209 0.49 -21.30 24.08
CA VAL A 209 0.74 -20.00 23.46
C VAL A 209 2.03 -20.02 22.64
N LEU A 210 3.09 -20.68 23.12
CA LEU A 210 4.32 -20.85 22.36
C LEU A 210 4.07 -21.68 21.09
N GLY A 211 3.27 -22.74 21.19
CA GLY A 211 2.84 -23.53 20.02
C GLY A 211 2.08 -22.69 19.00
N VAL A 212 1.14 -21.85 19.45
CA VAL A 212 0.40 -20.92 18.59
C VAL A 212 1.34 -19.93 17.90
N VAL A 213 2.26 -19.27 18.61
CA VAL A 213 3.18 -18.29 18.01
C VAL A 213 4.11 -18.94 16.98
N ILE A 214 4.55 -20.17 17.22
CA ILE A 214 5.36 -20.92 16.27
C ILE A 214 4.54 -21.33 15.04
N SER A 215 3.29 -21.78 15.22
CA SER A 215 2.39 -22.04 14.09
C SER A 215 2.13 -20.75 13.30
N GLN A 216 1.89 -19.61 13.97
CA GLN A 216 1.78 -18.31 13.31
C GLN A 216 3.03 -17.91 12.53
N ALA A 217 4.21 -18.25 13.06
CA ALA A 217 5.48 -17.96 12.41
C ALA A 217 5.73 -18.82 11.17
N LEU A 218 5.19 -20.03 11.13
CA LEU A 218 5.42 -20.99 10.04
C LEU A 218 4.28 -20.97 9.02
N ASP A 219 3.04 -20.86 9.48
CA ASP A 219 1.84 -20.93 8.67
C ASP A 219 1.37 -19.53 8.27
N ASN A 220 1.13 -19.35 6.98
CA ASN A 220 0.40 -18.18 6.53
C ASN A 220 -1.11 -18.42 6.72
N THR A 221 -1.87 -17.34 6.83
CA THR A 221 -3.33 -17.45 6.83
C THR A 221 -3.91 -16.92 5.53
N THR A 222 -5.15 -17.33 5.27
CA THR A 222 -5.90 -16.85 4.12
C THR A 222 -6.69 -15.62 4.50
N ALA A 223 -6.80 -14.69 3.56
CA ALA A 223 -7.64 -13.52 3.66
C ALA A 223 -8.32 -13.27 2.32
N GLN A 224 -9.39 -12.50 2.34
CA GLN A 224 -9.98 -11.91 1.15
C GLN A 224 -10.27 -10.44 1.40
N ILE A 225 -10.18 -9.65 0.34
CA ILE A 225 -10.51 -8.22 0.39
C ILE A 225 -11.86 -8.04 -0.27
N ASN A 226 -12.77 -7.39 0.45
CA ASN A 226 -14.14 -7.12 0.04
C ASN A 226 -14.24 -5.64 -0.31
N LEU A 227 -14.18 -5.32 -1.60
CA LEU A 227 -14.49 -3.98 -2.08
C LEU A 227 -16.02 -3.80 -2.14
N LEU A 228 -16.55 -3.01 -1.22
CA LEU A 228 -17.99 -2.89 -0.95
C LEU A 228 -18.63 -1.81 -1.82
N ASP A 229 -19.76 -2.14 -2.44
CA ASP A 229 -20.63 -1.20 -3.13
C ASP A 229 -21.46 -0.34 -2.16
N ASN A 230 -22.38 0.47 -2.70
CA ASN A 230 -23.26 1.33 -1.92
C ASN A 230 -24.31 0.56 -1.09
N ARG A 231 -24.45 -0.75 -1.31
CA ARG A 231 -25.33 -1.66 -0.56
C ARG A 231 -24.54 -2.52 0.43
N GLY A 232 -23.24 -2.29 0.58
CA GLY A 232 -22.36 -3.10 1.43
C GLY A 232 -22.05 -4.48 0.87
N LYS A 233 -22.25 -4.73 -0.42
CA LYS A 233 -21.97 -6.01 -1.07
C LYS A 233 -20.58 -5.99 -1.74
N PRO A 234 -19.83 -7.10 -1.70
CA PRO A 234 -18.47 -7.19 -2.26
C PRO A 234 -18.49 -7.38 -3.79
N THR A 235 -18.98 -6.39 -4.53
CA THR A 235 -19.15 -6.47 -5.99
C THR A 235 -18.19 -5.57 -6.76
N GLU A 236 -17.46 -4.69 -6.08
CA GLU A 236 -16.47 -3.82 -6.70
C GLU A 236 -15.18 -4.60 -6.98
N THR A 237 -14.51 -4.28 -8.09
CA THR A 237 -13.33 -5.04 -8.54
C THR A 237 -12.52 -4.29 -9.58
N ASN A 238 -11.40 -4.86 -10.02
CA ASN A 238 -10.48 -4.34 -11.04
C ASN A 238 -9.82 -3.03 -10.62
N VAL A 239 -9.56 -2.89 -9.32
CA VAL A 239 -8.85 -1.73 -8.74
C VAL A 239 -7.50 -2.20 -8.20
N PRO A 240 -6.40 -1.48 -8.49
CA PRO A 240 -5.12 -1.76 -7.86
C PRO A 240 -5.19 -1.57 -6.34
N ILE A 241 -4.59 -2.50 -5.60
CA ILE A 241 -4.48 -2.47 -4.15
C ILE A 241 -3.01 -2.62 -3.77
N LEU A 242 -2.58 -1.77 -2.85
CA LEU A 242 -1.27 -1.85 -2.20
C LEU A 242 -1.45 -2.15 -0.71
N LEU A 243 -0.75 -3.17 -0.23
CA LEU A 243 -0.68 -3.53 1.19
C LEU A 243 0.71 -3.17 1.72
N TYR A 244 0.73 -2.35 2.75
CA TYR A 244 1.93 -1.91 3.46
C TYR A 244 1.99 -2.54 4.83
N ASP A 245 3.20 -2.69 5.34
CA ASP A 245 3.44 -2.98 6.74
C ASP A 245 3.19 -1.71 7.57
N HIS A 246 2.30 -1.79 8.55
CA HIS A 246 1.88 -0.64 9.36
C HIS A 246 3.06 0.04 10.09
N THR A 247 4.00 -0.75 10.62
CA THR A 247 5.12 -0.20 11.40
C THR A 247 6.27 0.30 10.52
N SER A 248 6.69 -0.50 9.55
CA SER A 248 7.86 -0.20 8.70
C SER A 248 7.52 0.60 7.44
N GLN A 249 6.23 0.73 7.10
CA GLN A 249 5.70 1.40 5.90
C GLN A 249 6.25 0.83 4.58
N LYS A 250 6.81 -0.39 4.63
CA LYS A 250 7.29 -1.11 3.45
C LYS A 250 6.13 -1.73 2.70
N LEU A 251 6.16 -1.63 1.36
CA LEU A 251 5.21 -2.34 0.51
C LEU A 251 5.42 -3.85 0.67
N ARG A 252 4.34 -4.57 1.03
CA ARG A 252 4.33 -6.02 1.21
C ARG A 252 3.72 -6.75 0.04
N LYS A 253 2.57 -6.28 -0.45
CA LYS A 253 1.90 -6.86 -1.63
C LYS A 253 1.29 -5.77 -2.50
N SER A 254 1.24 -6.05 -3.80
CA SER A 254 0.60 -5.21 -4.81
C SER A 254 -0.10 -6.10 -5.83
N PHE A 255 -1.38 -5.86 -6.06
CA PHE A 255 -2.18 -6.65 -7.01
C PHE A 255 -3.37 -5.84 -7.49
N VAL A 256 -4.03 -6.33 -8.54
CA VAL A 256 -5.33 -5.81 -8.98
C VAL A 256 -6.40 -6.72 -8.41
N HIS A 257 -7.37 -6.15 -7.69
CA HIS A 257 -8.48 -6.90 -7.13
C HIS A 257 -9.29 -7.58 -8.24
N THR A 258 -9.69 -8.84 -8.02
CA THR A 258 -10.54 -9.61 -8.94
C THR A 258 -11.66 -10.33 -8.20
N LEU A 259 -12.71 -10.70 -8.94
CA LEU A 259 -13.74 -11.62 -8.48
C LEU A 259 -13.57 -12.94 -9.24
N ASN A 260 -13.77 -14.06 -8.54
CA ASN A 260 -13.74 -15.38 -9.15
C ASN A 260 -15.00 -15.63 -10.02
N TYR A 261 -15.08 -16.81 -10.65
CA TYR A 261 -16.19 -17.19 -11.53
C TYR A 261 -17.57 -17.25 -10.83
N LYS A 262 -17.61 -17.27 -9.49
CA LYS A 262 -18.85 -17.20 -8.69
C LYS A 262 -19.21 -15.76 -8.29
N GLY A 263 -18.44 -14.77 -8.72
CA GLY A 263 -18.61 -13.37 -8.33
C GLY A 263 -18.19 -13.09 -6.88
N GLN A 264 -17.34 -13.93 -6.29
CA GLN A 264 -16.81 -13.75 -4.94
C GLN A 264 -15.38 -13.20 -4.99
N PRO A 265 -14.97 -12.37 -4.02
CA PRO A 265 -13.59 -11.92 -3.92
C PRO A 265 -12.60 -13.08 -3.84
N ASP A 266 -11.44 -12.88 -4.45
CA ASP A 266 -10.39 -13.90 -4.46
C ASP A 266 -9.73 -14.05 -3.08
N THR A 267 -9.21 -15.26 -2.83
CA THR A 267 -8.49 -15.58 -1.59
C THR A 267 -7.00 -15.39 -1.81
N MET A 268 -6.37 -14.67 -0.88
CA MET A 268 -4.94 -14.44 -0.86
C MET A 268 -4.33 -14.90 0.45
N VAL A 269 -3.03 -15.15 0.42
CA VAL A 269 -2.25 -15.56 1.58
C VAL A 269 -1.57 -14.32 2.18
N LEU A 270 -1.76 -14.08 3.48
CA LEU A 270 -1.15 -12.99 4.25
C LEU A 270 -0.44 -13.52 5.50
N ASP A 271 0.56 -12.76 5.95
CA ASP A 271 1.33 -13.08 7.15
C ASP A 271 0.56 -12.61 8.39
N PRO A 272 0.12 -13.52 9.28
CA PRO A 272 -0.63 -13.16 10.48
C PRO A 272 0.19 -12.36 11.50
N LEU A 273 1.52 -12.34 11.38
CA LEU A 273 2.39 -11.58 12.27
C LEU A 273 2.55 -10.12 11.88
N VAL A 274 2.09 -9.73 10.69
CA VAL A 274 2.18 -8.37 10.16
C VAL A 274 0.83 -7.68 10.32
N VAL A 275 0.86 -6.46 10.85
CA VAL A 275 -0.28 -5.53 10.79
C VAL A 275 -0.18 -4.75 9.48
N TYR A 276 -1.25 -4.72 8.70
CA TYR A 276 -1.24 -4.13 7.36
C TYR A 276 -1.98 -2.79 7.28
N ASP A 277 -1.47 -1.87 6.48
CA ASP A 277 -2.24 -0.74 5.95
C ASP A 277 -2.57 -1.03 4.48
N MET A 278 -3.82 -0.79 4.08
CA MET A 278 -4.28 -1.01 2.71
C MET A 278 -4.63 0.31 2.04
N VAL A 279 -4.18 0.47 0.80
CA VAL A 279 -4.58 1.57 -0.09
C VAL A 279 -5.24 0.96 -1.32
N VAL A 280 -6.51 1.27 -1.52
CA VAL A 280 -7.28 0.94 -2.71
C VAL A 280 -7.24 2.15 -3.65
N HIS A 281 -6.67 1.99 -4.84
CA HIS A 281 -6.45 3.07 -5.81
C HIS A 281 -7.69 3.42 -6.62
N THR A 282 -8.80 3.70 -5.93
CA THR A 282 -9.96 4.40 -6.49
C THR A 282 -9.66 5.89 -6.67
N VAL A 283 -10.60 6.63 -7.26
CA VAL A 283 -10.51 8.10 -7.39
C VAL A 283 -11.67 8.73 -6.60
N PRO A 284 -11.45 9.35 -5.42
CA PRO A 284 -10.21 9.38 -4.63
C PRO A 284 -9.81 8.01 -4.05
N PRO A 285 -8.54 7.83 -3.62
CA PRO A 285 -8.08 6.59 -3.03
C PRO A 285 -8.71 6.35 -1.66
N VAL A 286 -9.05 5.09 -1.37
CA VAL A 286 -9.60 4.65 -0.08
C VAL A 286 -8.51 3.95 0.73
N ARG A 287 -8.40 4.29 2.01
CA ARG A 287 -7.41 3.72 2.92
C ARG A 287 -8.10 2.97 4.05
N VAL A 288 -7.52 1.85 4.44
CA VAL A 288 -7.89 1.08 5.64
C VAL A 288 -6.61 0.84 6.41
N ASP A 289 -6.55 1.29 7.65
CA ASP A 289 -5.37 1.21 8.52
C ASP A 289 -5.47 0.03 9.50
N SER A 290 -4.32 -0.37 10.03
CA SER A 290 -4.21 -1.28 11.18
C SER A 290 -4.99 -2.59 11.04
N ILE A 291 -4.93 -3.21 9.85
CA ILE A 291 -5.56 -4.48 9.55
C ILE A 291 -4.80 -5.60 10.26
N VAL A 292 -5.46 -6.22 11.25
CA VAL A 292 -4.96 -7.37 11.98
C VAL A 292 -5.42 -8.65 11.30
N ILE A 293 -4.48 -9.56 11.08
CA ILE A 293 -4.73 -10.84 10.44
C ILE A 293 -4.79 -11.91 11.52
N HIS A 294 -5.90 -12.65 11.59
CA HIS A 294 -6.10 -13.67 12.61
C HIS A 294 -5.58 -15.04 12.10
N PRO A 295 -4.58 -15.61 12.78
CA PRO A 295 -3.96 -16.85 12.32
C PRO A 295 -4.89 -18.07 12.45
N GLY A 296 -4.79 -18.98 11.49
CA GLY A 296 -5.64 -20.18 11.41
C GLY A 296 -7.09 -19.90 11.02
N THR A 297 -7.47 -18.63 10.82
CA THR A 297 -8.81 -18.21 10.45
C THR A 297 -8.80 -17.39 9.17
N HIS A 298 -9.74 -17.69 8.26
CA HIS A 298 -9.91 -16.91 7.05
C HIS A 298 -10.37 -15.48 7.39
N THR A 299 -9.58 -14.48 7.02
CA THR A 299 -9.83 -13.08 7.39
C THR A 299 -10.54 -12.32 6.27
N HIS A 300 -11.66 -11.65 6.58
CA HIS A 300 -12.36 -10.77 5.64
C HIS A 300 -12.00 -9.32 5.89
N ILE A 301 -11.43 -8.63 4.89
CA ILE A 301 -11.01 -7.23 4.97
C ILE A 301 -11.96 -6.39 4.13
N GLY A 302 -12.71 -5.47 4.73
CA GLY A 302 -13.68 -4.63 4.00
C GLY A 302 -13.15 -3.24 3.67
N ALA A 303 -13.42 -2.74 2.46
CA ALA A 303 -13.22 -1.34 2.10
C ALA A 303 -14.44 -0.81 1.34
N SER A 304 -15.02 0.32 1.78
CA SER A 304 -16.14 0.95 1.09
C SER A 304 -15.66 1.70 -0.15
N THR A 305 -16.02 1.20 -1.32
CA THR A 305 -15.58 1.74 -2.62
C THR A 305 -16.73 1.78 -3.63
N PRO A 306 -17.90 2.37 -3.31
CA PRO A 306 -18.97 2.49 -4.29
C PRO A 306 -18.48 3.30 -5.47
N GLN A 307 -18.47 2.75 -6.69
CA GLN A 307 -17.95 3.45 -7.86
C GLN A 307 -19.00 3.67 -8.93
N GLY A 308 -18.92 4.83 -9.59
CA GLY A 308 -19.62 5.12 -10.85
C GLY A 308 -18.63 5.48 -11.95
N GLN A 309 -19.11 5.62 -13.18
CA GLN A 309 -18.32 6.06 -14.33
C GLN A 309 -18.69 7.49 -14.71
N LEU A 310 -17.69 8.27 -15.08
CA LEU A 310 -17.85 9.55 -15.77
C LEU A 310 -17.35 9.41 -17.20
N GLU A 311 -18.26 9.48 -18.15
CA GLU A 311 -17.96 9.56 -19.58
C GLU A 311 -17.90 11.03 -19.97
N LEU A 312 -16.72 11.52 -20.35
CA LEU A 312 -16.59 12.83 -20.99
C LEU A 312 -16.67 12.61 -22.50
N ARG A 313 -17.84 12.83 -23.07
CA ARG A 313 -18.08 12.49 -24.48
C ARG A 313 -17.50 13.54 -25.41
N SER A 314 -16.59 13.13 -26.28
CA SER A 314 -16.03 13.96 -27.34
C SER A 314 -16.77 13.78 -28.67
N ASN A 315 -16.85 14.86 -29.46
CA ASN A 315 -17.27 14.77 -30.85
C ASN A 315 -16.04 14.42 -31.70
N SER A 316 -16.08 13.26 -32.34
CA SER A 316 -15.00 12.52 -33.01
C SER A 316 -14.35 13.19 -34.25
N ARG A 317 -14.40 14.52 -34.37
CA ARG A 317 -13.78 15.30 -35.46
C ARG A 317 -12.61 16.17 -35.03
N GLN A 318 -12.17 16.11 -33.78
CA GLN A 318 -11.09 16.97 -33.26
C GLN A 318 -9.83 16.18 -32.92
N SER A 319 -8.68 16.71 -33.32
CA SER A 319 -7.35 16.17 -33.01
C SER A 319 -6.86 16.54 -31.60
N ASN A 320 -7.50 17.52 -30.94
CA ASN A 320 -7.11 17.98 -29.60
C ASN A 320 -8.09 17.43 -28.57
N THR A 321 -7.56 16.77 -27.53
CA THR A 321 -8.32 16.39 -26.36
C THR A 321 -8.61 17.63 -25.52
N ILE A 322 -9.84 17.78 -25.05
CA ILE A 322 -10.23 18.85 -24.14
C ILE A 322 -10.04 18.31 -22.72
N PRO A 323 -9.13 18.86 -21.90
CA PRO A 323 -9.00 18.43 -20.52
C PRO A 323 -10.14 18.99 -19.65
N CYS A 324 -10.56 18.19 -18.68
CA CYS A 324 -11.54 18.53 -17.67
C CYS A 324 -10.91 18.32 -16.29
N ILE A 325 -10.97 19.33 -15.44
CA ILE A 325 -10.54 19.25 -14.04
C ILE A 325 -11.74 18.79 -13.21
N ILE A 326 -11.56 17.74 -12.42
CA ILE A 326 -12.56 17.17 -11.52
C ILE A 326 -12.16 17.54 -10.10
N LYS A 327 -13.11 18.12 -9.35
CA LYS A 327 -12.94 18.49 -7.95
C LYS A 327 -14.08 17.88 -7.13
N PRO A 328 -13.86 17.45 -5.89
CA PRO A 328 -14.97 17.12 -4.99
C PRO A 328 -15.83 18.37 -4.79
N HIS A 329 -17.16 18.20 -4.72
CA HIS A 329 -18.06 19.34 -4.62
C HIS A 329 -17.73 20.27 -3.44
N GLY A 330 -17.62 21.57 -3.71
CA GLY A 330 -17.30 22.59 -2.70
C GLY A 330 -15.84 22.59 -2.22
N LYS A 331 -14.96 21.78 -2.82
CA LYS A 331 -13.52 21.78 -2.53
C LYS A 331 -12.72 22.31 -3.72
N ASN A 332 -11.64 23.03 -3.42
CA ASN A 332 -10.75 23.58 -4.46
C ASN A 332 -9.62 22.62 -4.88
N GLU A 333 -9.47 21.49 -4.19
CA GLU A 333 -8.46 20.49 -4.49
C GLU A 333 -8.79 19.77 -5.81
N ILE A 334 -7.81 19.75 -6.71
CA ILE A 334 -7.92 18.99 -7.96
C ILE A 334 -7.78 17.51 -7.64
N LEU A 335 -8.85 16.77 -7.85
CA LEU A 335 -8.86 15.32 -7.63
C LEU A 335 -8.25 14.58 -8.82
N HIS A 336 -8.62 14.98 -10.04
CA HIS A 336 -8.20 14.32 -11.27
C HIS A 336 -8.32 15.27 -12.46
N VAL A 337 -7.53 15.04 -13.51
CA VAL A 337 -7.68 15.70 -14.81
C VAL A 337 -8.02 14.62 -15.83
N GLN A 338 -9.23 14.66 -16.39
CA GLN A 338 -9.73 13.69 -17.35
C GLN A 338 -9.92 14.34 -18.72
N ASP A 339 -9.47 13.68 -19.76
CA ASP A 339 -9.68 14.14 -21.13
C ASP A 339 -11.05 13.75 -21.67
N PHE A 340 -11.66 14.65 -22.43
CA PHE A 340 -12.80 14.33 -23.28
C PHE A 340 -12.44 13.25 -24.30
N GLY A 341 -13.34 12.28 -24.48
CA GLY A 341 -13.15 11.05 -25.24
C GLY A 341 -12.86 9.82 -24.36
N THR A 342 -12.79 9.98 -23.04
CA THR A 342 -12.46 8.91 -22.10
C THR A 342 -13.60 8.60 -21.13
N ILE A 343 -13.57 7.39 -20.56
CA ILE A 343 -14.43 6.96 -19.46
C ILE A 343 -13.52 6.67 -18.27
N GLN A 344 -13.83 7.22 -17.11
CA GLN A 344 -13.07 7.02 -15.88
C GLN A 344 -14.00 6.63 -14.72
N ARG A 345 -13.53 5.74 -13.84
CA ARG A 345 -14.25 5.38 -12.61
C ARG A 345 -13.89 6.36 -11.49
N TYR A 346 -14.92 6.77 -10.73
CA TYR A 346 -14.81 7.59 -9.54
C TYR A 346 -15.63 6.97 -8.42
N ILE A 347 -15.25 7.23 -7.17
CA ILE A 347 -16.13 6.94 -6.02
C ILE A 347 -17.43 7.72 -6.22
N SER A 348 -18.57 7.08 -5.91
CA SER A 348 -19.87 7.72 -6.03
C SER A 348 -19.97 8.94 -5.12
N GLY A 349 -20.48 10.04 -5.66
CA GLY A 349 -20.51 11.31 -4.96
C GLY A 349 -20.82 12.48 -5.89
N THR A 350 -20.68 13.69 -5.35
CA THR A 350 -20.93 14.94 -6.07
C THR A 350 -19.61 15.65 -6.37
N TYR A 351 -19.47 16.12 -7.60
CA TYR A 351 -18.25 16.69 -8.15
C TYR A 351 -18.51 18.00 -8.88
N ASP A 352 -17.51 18.88 -8.86
CA ASP A 352 -17.47 20.09 -9.67
C ASP A 352 -16.49 19.88 -10.82
N LEU A 353 -16.92 20.21 -12.04
CA LEU A 353 -16.16 20.04 -13.28
C LEU A 353 -15.78 21.41 -13.84
N GLU A 354 -14.49 21.59 -14.14
CA GLU A 354 -13.97 22.74 -14.86
C GLU A 354 -13.39 22.26 -16.20
N ILE A 355 -14.15 22.53 -17.27
CA ILE A 355 -13.85 22.07 -18.62
C ILE A 355 -13.05 23.15 -19.33
N LEU A 356 -11.82 22.82 -19.74
CA LEU A 356 -10.82 23.75 -20.26
C LEU A 356 -11.05 24.11 -21.75
N THR A 357 -12.28 24.50 -22.06
CA THR A 357 -12.68 25.10 -23.33
C THR A 357 -12.48 26.62 -23.31
N LEU A 358 -12.71 27.29 -24.45
CA LEU A 358 -12.67 28.75 -24.55
C LEU A 358 -14.07 29.30 -24.87
N PRO A 359 -14.71 30.11 -24.00
CA PRO A 359 -14.40 30.28 -22.58
C PRO A 359 -14.54 28.98 -21.80
N ARG A 360 -13.99 28.95 -20.57
CA ARG A 360 -14.10 27.78 -19.69
C ARG A 360 -15.57 27.53 -19.34
N ILE A 361 -15.93 26.26 -19.20
CA ILE A 361 -17.25 25.84 -18.77
C ILE A 361 -17.12 25.26 -17.36
N PHE A 362 -17.91 25.77 -16.43
CA PHE A 362 -18.01 25.25 -15.07
C PHE A 362 -19.34 24.53 -14.91
N GLN A 363 -19.30 23.30 -14.40
CA GLN A 363 -20.49 22.55 -14.01
C GLN A 363 -20.34 22.14 -12.55
N SER A 364 -21.17 22.72 -11.69
CA SER A 364 -21.17 22.38 -10.26
C SER A 364 -22.25 21.35 -9.94
N GLY A 365 -22.00 20.51 -8.95
CA GLY A 365 -23.00 19.59 -8.41
C GLY A 365 -23.27 18.37 -9.30
N VAL A 366 -22.30 17.94 -10.11
CA VAL A 366 -22.44 16.75 -10.96
C VAL A 366 -22.42 15.49 -10.10
N VAL A 367 -23.52 14.74 -10.11
CA VAL A 367 -23.66 13.50 -9.31
C VAL A 367 -23.18 12.30 -10.13
N ILE A 368 -22.16 11.61 -9.63
CA ILE A 368 -21.72 10.32 -10.15
C ILE A 368 -22.32 9.21 -9.28
N GLY A 369 -23.31 8.50 -9.81
CA GLY A 369 -24.04 7.45 -9.10
C GLY A 369 -23.34 6.07 -9.11
N PRO A 370 -23.58 5.22 -8.10
CA PRO A 370 -22.97 3.89 -8.00
C PRO A 370 -23.45 2.96 -9.12
N SER A 371 -22.51 2.25 -9.74
CA SER A 371 -22.73 1.33 -10.87
C SER A 371 -23.45 1.97 -12.07
N THR A 372 -23.42 3.30 -12.19
CA THR A 372 -24.02 4.04 -13.31
C THR A 372 -22.96 4.83 -14.07
N THR A 373 -23.25 5.16 -15.33
CA THR A 373 -22.43 6.05 -16.16
C THR A 373 -23.09 7.41 -16.24
N THR A 374 -22.40 8.42 -15.73
CA THR A 374 -22.76 9.83 -15.87
C THR A 374 -22.05 10.37 -17.10
N THR A 375 -22.79 10.87 -18.09
CA THR A 375 -22.22 11.38 -19.33
C THR A 375 -22.28 12.89 -19.36
N ILE A 376 -21.13 13.52 -19.59
CA ILE A 376 -21.02 14.97 -19.82
C ILE A 376 -20.56 15.18 -21.25
N ALA A 377 -21.31 16.00 -21.99
CA ALA A 377 -20.97 16.41 -23.35
C ALA A 377 -20.93 17.94 -23.41
N VAL A 378 -20.00 18.46 -24.19
CA VAL A 378 -19.95 19.90 -24.53
C VAL A 378 -20.31 20.11 -25.99
N PRO A 379 -20.94 21.25 -26.34
CA PRO A 379 -21.15 21.61 -27.73
C PRO A 379 -19.84 21.62 -28.51
N PRO A 380 -19.85 21.26 -29.81
CA PRO A 380 -18.68 21.41 -30.65
C PRO A 380 -18.34 22.91 -30.79
N PRO A 381 -17.09 23.33 -30.56
CA PRO A 381 -16.69 24.72 -30.74
C PRO A 381 -16.80 25.14 -32.21
N GLY A 382 -17.05 26.42 -32.43
CA GLY A 382 -16.93 27.05 -33.74
C GLY A 382 -15.50 27.49 -34.02
N MET A 383 -15.12 27.48 -35.30
CA MET A 383 -13.84 27.95 -35.80
C MET A 383 -13.94 29.44 -36.15
N VAL A 384 -13.31 30.30 -35.36
CA VAL A 384 -13.32 31.75 -35.59
C VAL A 384 -12.00 32.17 -36.21
N THR A 385 -12.06 32.71 -37.43
CA THR A 385 -10.91 33.33 -38.11
C THR A 385 -11.01 34.85 -37.97
N LEU A 386 -10.15 35.42 -37.14
CA LEU A 386 -10.00 36.86 -36.98
C LEU A 386 -9.00 37.40 -38.01
N GLN A 387 -9.36 38.50 -38.67
CA GLN A 387 -8.52 39.20 -39.64
C GLN A 387 -8.46 40.68 -39.25
N SER A 388 -7.32 41.13 -38.73
CA SER A 388 -7.10 42.52 -38.32
C SER A 388 -6.42 43.37 -39.40
N GLY A 389 -5.82 42.75 -40.42
CA GLY A 389 -5.10 43.42 -41.51
C GLY A 389 -3.82 44.14 -41.12
N THR A 390 -3.54 44.29 -39.81
CA THR A 390 -2.29 44.78 -39.24
C THR A 390 -2.01 44.07 -37.91
N SER A 391 -0.75 44.07 -37.48
CA SER A 391 -0.38 43.64 -36.12
C SER A 391 -0.80 44.68 -35.09
N GLY A 392 -1.12 44.24 -33.88
CA GLY A 392 -1.69 45.11 -32.86
C GLY A 392 -2.09 44.39 -31.59
N PHE A 393 -2.72 45.13 -30.69
CA PHE A 393 -3.12 44.64 -29.37
C PHE A 393 -4.63 44.46 -29.34
N GLY A 394 -5.10 43.37 -28.74
CA GLY A 394 -6.52 43.15 -28.58
C GLY A 394 -6.85 41.86 -27.86
N SER A 395 -8.11 41.73 -27.50
CA SER A 395 -8.62 40.58 -26.75
C SER A 395 -10.04 40.24 -27.20
N ILE A 396 -10.41 38.98 -27.02
CA ILE A 396 -11.76 38.47 -27.24
C ILE A 396 -12.48 38.35 -25.90
N PHE A 397 -13.72 38.82 -25.88
CA PHE A 397 -14.62 38.76 -24.73
C PHE A 397 -15.89 38.00 -25.11
N VAL A 398 -16.44 37.23 -24.17
CA VAL A 398 -17.75 36.58 -24.29
C VAL A 398 -18.80 37.40 -23.56
N GLN A 399 -19.98 37.54 -24.14
CA GLN A 399 -21.12 38.20 -23.49
C GLN A 399 -21.80 37.25 -22.51
N ARG A 400 -22.00 37.72 -21.28
CA ARG A 400 -22.73 37.08 -20.17
C ARG A 400 -23.86 37.99 -19.71
N ASP A 401 -24.73 37.51 -18.83
CA ASP A 401 -25.86 38.28 -18.30
C ASP A 401 -25.42 39.58 -17.60
N ASN A 402 -24.23 39.56 -16.97
CA ASN A 402 -23.67 40.70 -16.22
C ASN A 402 -22.59 41.49 -16.99
N GLY A 403 -22.48 41.33 -18.31
CA GLY A 403 -21.54 42.08 -19.15
C GLY A 403 -20.58 41.19 -19.95
N TYR A 404 -19.33 41.63 -20.12
CA TYR A 404 -18.33 40.91 -20.91
C TYR A 404 -17.27 40.25 -20.02
N GLU A 405 -16.97 38.99 -20.29
CA GLU A 405 -15.93 38.22 -19.64
C GLU A 405 -14.75 38.01 -20.61
N TRP A 406 -13.52 38.23 -20.14
CA TRP A 406 -12.32 37.99 -20.95
C TRP A 406 -12.16 36.50 -21.29
N VAL A 407 -11.81 36.19 -22.54
CA VAL A 407 -11.65 34.81 -23.03
C VAL A 407 -10.21 34.49 -23.36
N THR A 408 -9.59 35.32 -24.21
CA THR A 408 -8.21 35.16 -24.67
C THR A 408 -7.72 36.45 -25.29
N ASP A 409 -6.40 36.65 -25.24
CA ASP A 409 -5.73 37.72 -25.97
C ASP A 409 -5.45 37.32 -27.42
N LEU A 410 -5.34 38.32 -28.28
CA LEU A 410 -4.85 38.18 -29.63
C LEU A 410 -3.33 38.19 -29.62
N SER A 411 -2.71 37.38 -30.47
CA SER A 411 -1.27 37.46 -30.73
C SER A 411 -0.92 38.82 -31.32
N GLU A 412 0.10 39.48 -30.79
CA GLU A 412 0.53 40.82 -31.22
C GLU A 412 1.09 40.84 -32.66
N SER A 413 1.64 39.72 -33.12
CA SER A 413 2.26 39.58 -34.43
C SER A 413 1.32 39.06 -35.51
N GLY A 414 0.19 38.46 -35.13
CA GLY A 414 -0.70 37.77 -36.05
C GLY A 414 -1.76 38.68 -36.68
N GLU A 415 -1.68 38.90 -37.99
CA GLU A 415 -2.74 39.63 -38.75
C GLU A 415 -3.97 38.76 -39.04
N ARG A 416 -3.78 37.44 -39.05
CA ARG A 416 -4.83 36.43 -39.19
C ARG A 416 -4.64 35.35 -38.14
N GLN A 417 -5.66 35.13 -37.32
CA GLN A 417 -5.61 34.22 -36.17
C GLN A 417 -6.85 33.34 -36.12
N VAL A 418 -6.69 32.09 -35.68
CA VAL A 418 -7.76 31.10 -35.64
C VAL A 418 -7.98 30.64 -34.21
N PHE A 419 -9.21 30.74 -33.74
CA PHE A 419 -9.62 30.36 -32.38
C PHE A 419 -10.75 29.33 -32.43
N GLN A 420 -10.70 28.35 -31.53
CA GLN A 420 -11.81 27.44 -31.27
C GLN A 420 -12.60 27.96 -30.08
N LEU A 421 -13.74 28.59 -30.36
CA LEU A 421 -14.59 29.18 -29.33
C LEU A 421 -15.88 28.38 -29.17
N GLN A 422 -16.34 28.23 -27.94
CA GLN A 422 -17.64 27.64 -27.64
C GLN A 422 -18.78 28.50 -28.24
N PRO A 423 -19.97 27.93 -28.46
CA PRO A 423 -21.10 28.70 -28.99
C PRO A 423 -21.49 29.85 -28.06
N GLY A 424 -21.70 31.04 -28.62
CA GLY A 424 -21.99 32.23 -27.83
C GLY A 424 -21.95 33.53 -28.62
N GLN A 425 -22.20 34.64 -27.93
CA GLN A 425 -22.01 36.00 -28.43
C GLN A 425 -20.69 36.55 -27.91
N TYR A 426 -19.93 37.18 -28.79
CA TYR A 426 -18.58 37.63 -28.50
C TYR A 426 -18.36 39.06 -28.99
N MET A 427 -17.40 39.73 -28.37
CA MET A 427 -16.86 41.00 -28.81
C MET A 427 -15.34 40.87 -28.90
N VAL A 428 -14.76 41.39 -29.98
CA VAL A 428 -13.32 41.60 -30.07
C VAL A 428 -13.03 43.09 -30.00
N VAL A 429 -12.03 43.46 -29.20
CA VAL A 429 -11.48 44.81 -29.13
C VAL A 429 -10.05 44.75 -29.65
N PHE A 430 -9.70 45.62 -30.60
CA PHE A 430 -8.39 45.61 -31.25
C PHE A 430 -7.94 47.03 -31.58
N ARG A 431 -6.63 47.27 -31.46
CA ARG A 431 -5.96 48.50 -31.89
C ARG A 431 -4.66 48.13 -32.59
N SER A 432 -4.43 48.71 -33.76
CA SER A 432 -3.16 48.53 -34.48
C SER A 432 -1.98 49.00 -33.62
N LYS A 433 -0.85 48.29 -33.69
CA LYS A 433 0.37 48.70 -32.97
C LYS A 433 0.92 50.04 -33.44
N PHE A 434 0.56 50.45 -34.66
CA PHE A 434 0.99 51.71 -35.28
C PHE A 434 0.12 52.90 -34.88
N ALA A 435 -1.07 52.65 -34.32
CA ALA A 435 -1.91 53.74 -33.81
C ALA A 435 -1.30 54.29 -32.52
N GLN A 436 -1.36 55.61 -32.32
CA GLN A 436 -0.79 56.27 -31.13
C GLN A 436 -1.87 56.78 -30.15
N GLU A 437 -3.15 56.63 -30.47
CA GLU A 437 -4.27 57.09 -29.64
C GLU A 437 -5.28 55.98 -29.38
N THR A 438 -5.91 56.01 -28.20
CA THR A 438 -6.95 55.04 -27.80
C THR A 438 -8.18 55.12 -28.69
N ALA A 439 -8.46 56.29 -29.29
CA ALA A 439 -9.59 56.51 -30.20
C ALA A 439 -9.56 55.63 -31.45
N TYR A 440 -8.39 55.09 -31.83
CA TYR A 440 -8.25 54.15 -32.95
C TYR A 440 -8.58 52.70 -32.60
N SER A 441 -9.00 52.43 -31.35
CA SER A 441 -9.47 51.10 -30.95
C SER A 441 -10.80 50.79 -31.66
N LYS A 442 -10.90 49.60 -32.23
CA LYS A 442 -12.10 49.09 -32.89
C LYS A 442 -12.68 47.96 -32.07
N SER A 443 -13.99 47.98 -31.89
CA SER A 443 -14.76 46.88 -31.29
C SER A 443 -15.69 46.28 -32.33
N LYS A 444 -15.82 44.96 -32.32
CA LYS A 444 -16.76 44.25 -33.21
C LYS A 444 -17.40 43.07 -32.51
N GLU A 445 -18.72 43.01 -32.59
CA GLU A 445 -19.49 41.88 -32.09
C GLU A 445 -19.66 40.80 -33.16
N PHE A 446 -19.68 39.54 -32.74
CA PHE A 446 -19.91 38.40 -33.60
C PHE A 446 -20.50 37.22 -32.83
N ARG A 447 -21.26 36.38 -33.53
CA ARG A 447 -21.87 35.16 -32.98
C ARG A 447 -21.11 33.93 -33.45
N VAL A 448 -20.84 33.01 -32.53
CA VAL A 448 -20.27 31.69 -32.82
C VAL A 448 -21.38 30.65 -32.69
N SER A 449 -21.59 29.87 -33.76
CA SER A 449 -22.55 28.76 -33.76
C SER A 449 -21.82 27.41 -33.66
N PRO A 450 -22.44 26.36 -33.06
CA PRO A 450 -21.80 25.07 -32.86
C PRO A 450 -21.26 24.46 -34.15
N GLY A 451 -19.98 24.07 -34.17
CA GLY A 451 -19.33 23.41 -35.31
C GLY A 451 -19.25 24.24 -36.61
N SER A 452 -19.55 25.54 -36.55
CA SER A 452 -19.54 26.44 -37.72
C SER A 452 -18.20 27.18 -37.86
N SER A 453 -17.95 27.77 -39.03
CA SER A 453 -16.80 28.65 -39.28
C SER A 453 -17.27 30.10 -39.42
N THR A 454 -16.64 31.02 -38.68
CA THR A 454 -17.00 32.44 -38.67
C THR A 454 -15.76 33.27 -38.98
N ILE A 455 -15.85 34.16 -39.98
CA ILE A 455 -14.76 35.09 -40.33
C ILE A 455 -15.11 36.47 -39.80
N VAL A 456 -14.22 37.03 -38.98
CA VAL A 456 -14.40 38.34 -38.34
C VAL A 456 -13.30 39.28 -38.83
N LYS A 457 -13.68 40.20 -39.72
CA LYS A 457 -12.79 41.26 -40.22
C LYS A 457 -12.87 42.49 -39.32
N ILE A 458 -11.74 42.91 -38.78
CA ILE A 458 -11.55 44.11 -37.96
C ILE A 458 -10.61 45.04 -38.75
N ASN A 459 -11.13 45.62 -39.82
CA ASN A 459 -10.37 46.50 -40.70
C ASN A 459 -10.52 47.94 -40.28
#